data_AF-A0A519F5L3-F1
#
_entry.id   AF-A0A519F5L3-F1
#
_cell.length_a   1.000
_cell.length_b   1.000
_cell.length_c   1.000
_cell.angle_alpha   90.00
_cell.angle_beta   90.00
_cell.angle_gamma   90.00
#
_symmetry.space_group_name_H-M   'P 1'
#
loop_
_entity.id
_entity.type
_entity.pdbx_description
1 polymer ?
#
loop_
_entity_poly.entity_id
_entity_poly.type
_entity_poly.pdbx_seq_one_letter_code
_entity_poly.pdbx_strand_id
1 'polypeptide(L)' 'ATPAPIVTRFNALMVQASKDPDLAKRIRELNSEPLGLTPAEMVAMVNRDADIYSRIVKAKNIRVD' A
#
# COMPACT_ATOMS: atom_id res chain seq x y z
N ALA A 1 -10.35 15.02 -7.17
CA ALA A 1 -9.01 14.58 -6.75
C ALA A 1 -8.71 15.15 -5.38
N THR A 2 -8.07 14.38 -4.50
CA THR A 2 -7.64 14.87 -3.18
C THR A 2 -6.51 15.91 -3.37
N PRO A 3 -6.54 17.09 -2.70
CA PRO A 3 -5.50 18.10 -2.86
C PRO A 3 -4.10 17.59 -2.49
N ALA A 4 -3.11 17.89 -3.33
CA ALA A 4 -1.73 17.41 -3.15
C ALA A 4 -1.13 17.73 -1.77
N PRO A 5 -1.30 18.94 -1.19
CA PRO A 5 -0.74 19.23 0.13
C PRO A 5 -1.30 18.33 1.25
N ILE A 6 -2.56 17.92 1.12
CA ILE A 6 -3.21 17.01 2.09
C ILE A 6 -2.60 15.61 1.99
N VAL A 7 -2.41 15.11 0.77
CA VAL A 7 -1.78 13.80 0.52
C VAL A 7 -0.35 13.77 1.06
N THR A 8 0.43 14.81 0.78
CA THR A 8 1.81 14.92 1.28
C THR A 8 1.86 14.94 2.80
N ARG A 9 1.03 15.76 3.46
CA ARG A 9 0.99 15.83 4.93
C ARG A 9 0.58 14.49 5.54
N PHE A 10 -0.44 13.84 4.98
CA PHE A 10 -0.91 12.55 5.46
C PHE A 10 0.18 11.48 5.34
N ASN A 11 0.84 11.36 4.18
CA ASN A 11 1.91 10.39 3.98
C ASN A 11 3.07 10.61 4.96
N ALA A 12 3.49 11.87 5.19
CA ALA A 12 4.54 12.18 6.14
C ALA A 12 4.20 11.70 7.57
N LEU A 13 2.96 11.89 8.01
CA LEU A 13 2.48 11.40 9.30
C LEU A 13 2.46 9.87 9.38
N MET A 14 2.04 9.20 8.31
CA MET A 14 2.06 7.72 8.26
C MET A 14 3.48 7.16 8.32
N VAL A 15 4.42 7.75 7.59
CA VAL A 15 5.85 7.37 7.62
C VAL A 15 6.49 7.65 8.98
N GLN A 16 6.07 8.72 9.66
CA GLN A 16 6.52 8.98 11.02
C GLN A 16 5.96 7.92 11.98
N ALA A 17 4.66 7.65 11.90
CA ALA A 17 3.99 6.66 12.75
C ALA A 17 4.57 5.26 12.55
N SER A 18 4.92 4.85 11.33
CA SER A 18 5.49 3.53 11.05
C SER A 18 6.85 3.28 11.72
N LYS A 19 7.53 4.34 12.19
CA LYS A 19 8.79 4.26 12.94
C LYS A 19 8.58 4.10 14.45
N ASP A 20 7.34 4.25 14.93
CA ASP A 20 7.00 3.99 16.32
C ASP A 20 7.11 2.47 16.60
N PRO A 21 7.93 2.07 17.59
CA PRO A 21 8.20 0.65 17.82
C PRO A 21 6.97 -0.12 18.31
N ASP A 22 6.09 0.51 19.09
CA ASP A 22 4.87 -0.12 19.60
C ASP A 22 3.84 -0.32 18.49
N LEU A 23 3.69 0.67 17.61
CA LEU A 23 2.85 0.53 16.42
C LEU A 23 3.40 -0.53 15.48
N ALA A 24 4.71 -0.52 15.22
CA ALA A 24 5.35 -1.51 14.37
C ALA A 24 5.19 -2.94 14.93
N LYS A 25 5.27 -3.11 16.26
CA LYS A 25 5.00 -4.38 16.92
C LYS A 25 3.56 -4.85 16.68
N ARG A 26 2.57 -3.98 16.90
CA ARG A 26 1.15 -4.29 16.68
C ARG A 26 0.84 -4.66 15.23
N ILE A 27 1.45 -3.97 14.26
CA ILE A 27 1.30 -4.30 12.83
C ILE A 27 1.83 -5.72 12.56
N ARG A 28 2.99 -6.08 13.13
CA ARG A 28 3.56 -7.44 12.99
C ARG A 28 2.73 -8.51 13.69
N GLU A 29 2.12 -8.20 14.83
CA GLU A 29 1.17 -9.10 15.51
C GLU A 29 -0.06 -9.43 14.65
N LEU A 30 -0.39 -8.56 13.68
CA LEU A 30 -1.43 -8.80 12.67
C LEU A 30 -0.90 -9.54 11.41
N ASN A 31 0.30 -10.14 11.48
CA ASN A 31 0.99 -10.77 10.35
C ASN A 31 1.19 -9.82 9.15
N SER A 32 1.40 -8.54 9.44
CA SER A 32 1.64 -7.49 8.44
C SER A 32 2.99 -6.81 8.67
N GLU A 33 3.52 -6.13 7.66
CA GLU A 33 4.76 -5.35 7.79
C GLU A 33 4.47 -3.84 7.75
N PRO A 34 5.16 -3.01 8.57
CA PRO A 34 5.05 -1.57 8.49
C PRO A 34 5.56 -1.06 7.14
N LEU A 35 4.69 -0.42 6.37
CA LEU A 35 5.04 0.17 5.08
C LEU A 35 5.38 1.65 5.23
N GLY A 36 6.56 2.04 4.76
CA GLY A 36 7.06 3.42 4.75
C GLY A 36 7.17 4.01 3.34
N LEU A 37 6.29 3.63 2.43
CA LEU A 37 6.35 4.03 1.02
C LEU A 37 5.93 5.49 0.81
N THR A 38 6.53 6.14 -0.17
CA THR A 38 6.04 7.40 -0.74
C THR A 38 4.75 7.18 -1.54
N PRO A 39 3.96 8.23 -1.82
CA PRO A 39 2.75 8.11 -2.64
C PRO A 39 3.04 7.59 -4.06
N ALA A 40 4.18 7.96 -4.64
CA ALA A 40 4.58 7.51 -5.97
C ALA A 40 4.93 6.02 -5.99
N GLU A 41 5.65 5.53 -4.96
CA GLU A 41 5.96 4.11 -4.81
C GLU A 41 4.69 3.29 -4.57
N MET A 42 3.73 3.81 -3.80
CA MET A 42 2.43 3.17 -3.61
C MET A 42 1.69 3.00 -4.94
N VAL A 43 1.64 4.05 -5.78
CA VAL A 43 1.03 3.98 -7.12
C VAL A 43 1.76 2.95 -7.99
N ALA A 44 3.09 2.94 -7.97
CA ALA A 44 3.87 1.98 -8.74
C ALA A 44 3.61 0.53 -8.30
N MET A 45 3.47 0.28 -7.00
CA MET A 45 3.14 -1.04 -6.44
C MET A 45 1.76 -1.49 -6.89
N VAL A 46 0.74 -0.65 -6.73
CA VAL A 46 -0.64 -0.97 -7.15
C VAL A 46 -0.71 -1.28 -8.65
N ASN A 47 -0.03 -0.51 -9.49
CA ASN A 47 -0.01 -0.74 -10.93
C ASN A 47 0.70 -2.05 -11.30
N ARG A 48 1.81 -2.37 -10.63
CA ARG A 48 2.52 -3.64 -10.82
C ARG A 48 1.64 -4.82 -10.46
N ASP A 49 1.01 -4.76 -9.29
CA ASP A 49 0.17 -5.85 -8.79
C ASP A 49 -1.06 -6.03 -9.69
N ALA A 50 -1.69 -4.93 -10.11
CA ALA A 50 -2.81 -4.97 -11.04
C ALA A 50 -2.44 -5.65 -12.37
N ASP A 51 -1.25 -5.37 -12.93
CA ASP A 51 -0.77 -6.03 -14.15
C ASP A 51 -0.54 -7.53 -13.93
N ILE A 52 0.16 -7.91 -12.85
CA ILE A 52 0.41 -9.32 -12.50
C ILE A 52 -0.92 -10.08 -12.36
N TYR A 53 -1.84 -9.57 -11.54
CA TYR A 53 -3.10 -10.26 -11.28
C TYR A 53 -4.03 -10.24 -12.49
N SER A 54 -4.04 -9.18 -13.31
CA SER A 54 -4.82 -9.14 -14.56
C SER A 54 -4.40 -10.27 -15.52
N ARG A 55 -3.09 -10.52 -15.64
CA ARG A 55 -2.58 -11.63 -16.46
C ARG A 55 -3.04 -12.99 -15.94
N ILE A 56 -2.97 -13.20 -14.63
CA ILE A 56 -3.42 -14.46 -14.00
C ILE A 56 -4.91 -14.67 -14.22
N VAL A 57 -5.73 -13.65 -13.94
CA VAL A 57 -7.20 -13.71 -14.10
C VAL A 57 -7.58 -14.07 -15.53
N LYS A 58 -6.97 -13.42 -16.53
CA LYS A 58 -7.21 -13.72 -17.96
C LYS A 58 -6.75 -15.12 -18.33
N ALA A 59 -5.56 -15.54 -17.93
CA ALA A 59 -4.99 -16.84 -18.26
C ALA A 59 -5.79 -18.02 -17.66
N LYS A 60 -6.46 -17.80 -16.53
CA LYS A 60 -7.25 -18.82 -15.81
C LYS A 60 -8.76 -18.65 -15.96
N ASN A 61 -9.23 -17.66 -16.74
CA ASN A 61 -10.65 -17.30 -16.87
C ASN A 61 -11.35 -17.19 -15.51
N ILE A 62 -10.66 -16.58 -14.53
CA ILE A 62 -11.20 -16.36 -13.19
C ILE A 62 -12.27 -15.26 -13.31
N ARG A 63 -13.42 -15.49 -12.71
CA ARG A 63 -14.53 -14.53 -12.63
C ARG A 63 -14.90 -14.36 -11.18
N VAL A 64 -15.16 -13.12 -10.81
CA VAL A 64 -15.86 -12.77 -9.58
C VAL A 64 -17.28 -12.43 -10.02
N ASP A 65 -18.26 -12.86 -9.25
CA ASP A 65 -19.69 -12.62 -9.46
C ASP A 65 -20.06 -11.14 -9.49
#